data_AF-A0A7S1GWW4-F1
#
_entry.id   AF-A0A7S1GWW4-F1
#
_cell.length_a   1.000
_cell.length_b   1.000
_cell.length_c   1.000
_cell.angle_alpha   90.00
_cell.angle_beta   90.00
_cell.angle_gamma   90.00
#
_symmetry.space_group_name_H-M   'P 1'
#
loop_
_entity.id
_entity.type
_entity.pdbx_description
1 polymer ?
#
loop_
_entity_poly.entity_id
_entity_poly.type
_entity_poly.pdbx_seq_one_letter_code
_entity_poly.pdbx_strand_id
1 'polypeptide(L)'
;TEGGARGALEQATEEVSALQQRETSLLDGLPAAENRVKRDRVAVANIKNSLAIAKDRLALAERAAEDSETLGSGSGRPGLQRAWGAAQEVEERVEQGLKRAESRLEEDEGDVARAPEMARVLARRRKELQHIKTREEVERRLREASALMAHGNFAA
;
A
#
# COMPACT_ATOMS: atom_id res chain seq x y z
N THR A 1 -33.18 12.67 30.28
CA THR A 1 -32.56 11.89 29.18
C THR A 1 -31.09 11.60 29.47
N GLU A 2 -30.78 11.08 30.67
CA GLU A 2 -29.41 10.85 31.13
C GLU A 2 -28.73 9.64 30.43
N GLY A 3 -29.52 8.74 29.85
CA GLY A 3 -29.00 7.60 29.07
C GLY A 3 -28.37 7.98 27.72
N GLY A 4 -28.76 9.10 27.10
CA GLY A 4 -28.26 9.50 25.78
C GLY A 4 -26.82 10.04 25.80
N ALA A 5 -26.48 10.85 26.81
CA ALA A 5 -25.14 11.41 26.96
C ALA A 5 -24.11 10.36 27.43
N ARG A 6 -24.55 9.34 28.19
CA ARG A 6 -23.67 8.25 28.64
C ARG A 6 -23.28 7.33 27.47
N GLY A 7 -24.23 7.03 26.58
CA GLY A 7 -23.96 6.26 25.35
C GLY A 7 -23.06 6.99 24.35
N ALA A 8 -23.23 8.30 24.19
CA ALA A 8 -22.38 9.10 23.28
C ALA A 8 -20.90 9.14 23.73
N LEU A 9 -20.65 9.24 25.03
CA LEU A 9 -19.30 9.32 25.60
C LEU A 9 -18.56 7.97 25.57
N GLU A 10 -19.31 6.88 25.73
CA GLU A 10 -18.82 5.51 25.59
C GLU A 10 -18.46 5.23 24.12
N GLN A 11 -19.34 5.56 23.18
CA GLN A 11 -19.06 5.47 21.73
C GLN A 11 -17.85 6.31 21.30
N ALA A 12 -17.73 7.55 21.78
CA ALA A 12 -16.57 8.39 21.47
C ALA A 12 -15.26 7.83 22.04
N THR A 13 -15.32 7.15 23.20
CA THR A 13 -14.15 6.50 23.80
C THR A 13 -13.71 5.28 22.99
N GLU A 14 -14.66 4.47 22.53
CA GLU A 14 -14.41 3.35 21.63
C GLU A 14 -13.82 3.82 20.29
N GLU A 15 -14.39 4.87 19.69
CA GLU A 15 -13.92 5.44 18.43
C GLU A 15 -12.49 5.99 18.55
N VAL A 16 -12.16 6.70 19.64
CA VAL A 16 -10.80 7.17 19.92
C VAL A 16 -9.80 6.01 20.01
N SER A 17 -10.18 4.94 20.71
CA SER A 17 -9.35 3.73 20.83
C SER A 17 -9.14 3.06 19.47
N ALA A 18 -10.21 2.91 18.68
CA ALA A 18 -10.15 2.31 17.35
C ALA A 18 -9.28 3.13 16.38
N LEU A 19 -9.41 4.46 16.41
CA LEU A 19 -8.58 5.35 15.60
C LEU A 19 -7.11 5.28 16.01
N GLN A 20 -6.82 5.23 17.31
CA GLN A 20 -5.46 5.06 17.81
C GLN A 20 -4.86 3.72 17.38
N GLN A 21 -5.60 2.61 17.51
CA GLN A 21 -5.14 1.29 17.06
C GLN A 21 -4.88 1.27 15.55
N ARG A 22 -5.74 1.91 14.75
CA ARG A 22 -5.56 2.01 13.30
C ARG A 22 -4.37 2.88 12.92
N GLU A 23 -4.17 4.01 13.61
CA GLU A 23 -3.01 4.89 13.45
C GLU A 23 -1.71 4.12 13.74
N THR A 24 -1.63 3.47 14.90
CA THR A 24 -0.46 2.68 15.30
C THR A 24 -0.20 1.54 14.33
N SER A 25 -1.22 0.74 13.98
CA SER A 25 -1.04 -0.40 13.07
C SER A 25 -0.52 0.01 11.70
N LEU A 26 -0.99 1.16 11.20
CA LEU A 26 -0.56 1.70 9.92
C LEU A 26 0.88 2.19 9.96
N LEU A 27 1.30 2.84 11.05
CA LEU A 27 2.67 3.31 11.24
C LEU A 27 3.64 2.15 11.52
N ASP A 28 3.24 1.17 12.30
CA ASP A 28 4.05 -0.04 12.60
C ASP A 28 4.24 -0.91 11.36
N GLY A 29 3.25 -0.93 10.45
CA GLY A 29 3.35 -1.62 9.17
C GLY A 29 4.21 -0.91 8.12
N LEU A 30 4.49 0.39 8.30
CA LEU A 30 5.20 1.21 7.30
C LEU A 30 6.63 0.73 7.03
N PRO A 31 7.49 0.43 8.03
CA PRO A 31 8.84 -0.06 7.77
C PRO A 31 8.86 -1.38 6.97
N ALA A 32 7.89 -2.25 7.20
CA ALA A 32 7.77 -3.50 6.45
C ALA A 32 7.38 -3.22 4.99
N ALA A 33 6.46 -2.28 4.75
CA ALA A 33 6.07 -1.86 3.41
C ALA A 33 7.22 -1.16 2.66
N GLU A 34 7.96 -0.25 3.31
CA GLU A 34 9.15 0.38 2.73
C GLU A 34 10.22 -0.64 2.33
N ASN A 35 10.40 -1.68 3.14
CA ASN A 35 11.32 -2.77 2.82
C ASN A 35 10.83 -3.63 1.64
N ARG A 36 9.52 -3.81 1.46
CA ARG A 36 8.97 -4.46 0.26
C ARG A 36 9.25 -3.62 -0.99
N VAL A 37 8.97 -2.32 -0.95
CA VAL A 37 9.30 -1.39 -2.06
C VAL A 37 10.77 -1.49 -2.45
N LYS A 38 11.69 -1.47 -1.47
CA LYS A 38 13.13 -1.61 -1.74
C LYS A 38 13.46 -2.92 -2.46
N ARG A 39 12.88 -4.05 -2.03
CA ARG A 39 13.09 -5.35 -2.67
C ARG A 39 12.49 -5.39 -4.07
N ASP A 40 11.31 -4.82 -4.25
CA ASP A 40 10.62 -4.79 -5.55
C ASP A 40 11.36 -3.91 -6.56
N ARG A 41 11.96 -2.79 -6.14
CA ARG A 41 12.87 -2.01 -6.99
C ARG A 41 14.05 -2.85 -7.49
N VAL A 42 14.67 -3.64 -6.61
CA VAL A 42 15.76 -4.55 -7.00
C VAL A 42 15.26 -5.63 -7.94
N ALA A 43 14.08 -6.20 -7.69
CA ALA A 43 13.48 -7.20 -8.56
C ALA A 43 13.20 -6.63 -9.96
N VAL A 44 12.60 -5.45 -10.06
CA VAL A 44 12.36 -4.74 -11.33
C VAL A 44 13.66 -4.49 -12.08
N ALA A 45 14.72 -4.04 -11.40
CA ALA A 45 16.03 -3.83 -12.02
C ALA A 45 16.62 -5.15 -12.57
N ASN A 46 16.49 -6.26 -11.83
CA ASN A 46 16.95 -7.57 -12.28
C ASN A 46 16.16 -8.07 -13.50
N ILE A 47 14.85 -7.84 -13.53
CA ILE A 47 14.01 -8.20 -14.68
C ILE A 47 14.36 -7.34 -15.90
N LYS A 48 14.67 -6.04 -15.73
CA LYS A 48 15.16 -5.17 -16.81
C LYS A 48 16.47 -5.70 -17.42
N ASN A 49 17.41 -6.16 -16.58
CA ASN A 49 18.63 -6.80 -17.06
C ASN A 49 18.33 -8.10 -17.83
N SER A 50 17.39 -8.89 -17.33
CA SER A 50 16.95 -10.12 -18.00
C SER A 50 16.30 -9.84 -19.36
N LEU A 51 15.53 -8.75 -19.45
CA LEU A 51 14.90 -8.31 -20.69
C LEU A 51 15.95 -7.85 -21.72
N ALA A 52 16.96 -7.10 -21.29
CA ALA A 52 18.07 -6.71 -22.17
C ALA A 52 18.77 -7.94 -22.78
N ILE A 53 19.09 -8.93 -21.94
CA ILE A 53 19.69 -10.20 -22.40
C ILE A 53 18.75 -10.95 -23.35
N ALA A 54 17.44 -10.97 -23.07
CA ALA A 54 16.45 -11.63 -23.94
C ALA A 54 16.38 -10.95 -25.32
N LYS A 55 16.38 -9.61 -25.36
CA LYS A 55 16.41 -8.83 -26.61
C LYS A 55 17.69 -9.07 -27.41
N ASP A 56 18.83 -9.10 -26.75
CA ASP A 56 20.11 -9.41 -27.41
C ASP A 56 20.09 -10.81 -28.03
N ARG A 57 19.55 -11.80 -27.32
CA ARG A 57 19.40 -13.18 -27.83
C ARG A 57 18.43 -13.26 -29.00
N LEU A 58 17.32 -12.55 -28.94
CA LEU A 58 16.36 -12.47 -30.04
C LEU A 58 17.01 -11.87 -31.30
N ALA A 59 17.73 -10.76 -31.15
CA ALA A 59 18.45 -10.12 -32.26
C ALA A 59 19.53 -11.03 -32.86
N LEU A 60 20.25 -11.79 -32.02
CA LEU A 60 21.23 -12.78 -32.51
C LEU A 60 20.56 -13.94 -33.26
N ALA A 61 19.41 -14.43 -32.78
CA ALA A 61 18.68 -15.51 -33.43
C ALA A 61 18.06 -15.06 -34.76
N GLU A 62 17.55 -13.82 -34.83
CA GLU A 62 17.04 -13.19 -36.04
C GLU A 62 18.15 -13.08 -37.10
N ARG A 63 19.31 -12.49 -36.74
CA ARG A 63 20.46 -12.40 -37.65
C ARG A 63 20.93 -13.77 -38.15
N ALA A 64 21.00 -14.76 -37.27
CA ALA A 64 21.41 -16.10 -37.67
C ALA A 64 20.41 -16.75 -38.65
N ALA A 65 19.10 -16.51 -38.47
CA ALA A 65 18.08 -16.98 -39.39
C ALA A 65 18.20 -16.27 -40.76
N GLU A 66 18.39 -14.95 -40.79
CA GLU A 66 18.59 -14.14 -42.00
C GLU A 66 19.85 -14.57 -42.78
N ASP A 67 20.99 -14.76 -42.08
CA ASP A 67 22.24 -15.22 -42.68
C ASP A 67 22.08 -16.61 -43.33
N SER A 68 21.27 -17.50 -42.73
CA SER A 68 20.97 -18.81 -43.32
C SER A 68 20.12 -18.72 -44.58
N GLU A 69 19.29 -17.67 -44.73
CA GLU A 69 18.50 -17.44 -45.95
C GLU A 69 19.37 -16.88 -47.09
N THR A 70 20.33 -16.01 -46.77
CA THR A 70 21.24 -15.42 -47.76
C THR A 70 22.31 -16.40 -48.25
N LEU A 71 22.79 -17.29 -47.39
CA LEU A 71 23.86 -18.25 -47.71
C LEU A 71 23.39 -19.55 -48.36
N GLY A 72 22.07 -19.73 -48.58
CA GLY A 72 21.52 -20.88 -49.32
C GLY A 72 21.68 -22.25 -48.65
N SER A 73 22.14 -22.30 -47.40
CA SER A 73 22.36 -23.55 -46.66
C SER A 73 21.05 -24.06 -46.04
N GLY A 74 20.26 -24.80 -46.81
CA GLY A 74 18.92 -25.26 -46.42
C GLY A 74 18.86 -26.26 -45.25
N SER A 75 19.97 -26.90 -44.86
CA SER A 75 19.98 -27.95 -43.83
C SER A 75 19.90 -27.41 -42.39
N GLY A 76 20.30 -26.16 -42.13
CA GLY A 76 20.28 -25.52 -40.80
C GLY A 76 19.06 -24.62 -40.54
N ARG A 77 18.35 -24.22 -41.59
CA ARG A 77 17.26 -23.23 -41.56
C ARG A 77 16.12 -23.57 -40.60
N PRO A 78 15.60 -24.82 -40.52
CA PRO A 78 14.52 -25.15 -39.57
C PRO A 78 14.96 -25.13 -38.10
N GLY A 79 16.25 -25.32 -37.82
CA GLY A 79 16.81 -25.20 -36.46
C GLY A 79 16.85 -23.75 -35.99
N LEU A 80 17.29 -22.86 -36.88
CA LEU A 80 17.42 -21.43 -36.62
C LEU A 80 16.06 -20.73 -36.48
N GLN A 81 15.09 -21.06 -37.33
CA GLN A 81 13.71 -20.53 -37.20
C GLN A 81 13.07 -20.94 -35.86
N ARG A 82 13.30 -22.18 -35.40
CA ARG A 82 12.83 -22.60 -34.06
C ARG A 82 13.55 -21.87 -32.93
N ALA A 83 14.86 -21.63 -33.07
CA ALA A 83 15.62 -20.88 -32.07
C ALA A 83 15.15 -19.42 -31.98
N TRP A 84 14.85 -18.80 -33.12
CA TRP A 84 14.27 -17.45 -33.19
C TRP A 84 12.89 -17.38 -32.51
N GLY A 85 11.98 -18.30 -32.85
CA GLY A 85 10.67 -18.37 -32.19
C GLY A 85 10.78 -18.58 -30.67
N ALA A 86 11.68 -19.46 -30.22
CA ALA A 86 11.92 -19.67 -28.79
C ALA A 86 12.51 -18.42 -28.10
N ALA A 87 13.39 -17.67 -28.76
CA ALA A 87 13.94 -16.43 -28.23
C ALA A 87 12.85 -15.35 -28.10
N GLN A 88 11.93 -15.28 -29.06
CA GLN A 88 10.79 -14.36 -29.03
C GLN A 88 9.86 -14.69 -27.85
N GLU A 89 9.49 -15.96 -27.66
CA GLU A 89 8.65 -16.38 -26.52
C GLU A 89 9.29 -16.04 -25.17
N VAL A 90 10.63 -16.14 -25.06
CA VAL A 90 11.36 -15.77 -23.84
C VAL A 90 11.33 -14.26 -23.62
N GLU A 91 11.56 -13.46 -24.66
CA GLU A 91 11.49 -12.00 -24.59
C GLU A 91 10.10 -11.53 -24.14
N GLU A 92 9.05 -12.02 -24.81
CA GLU A 92 7.66 -11.67 -24.49
C GLU A 92 7.30 -12.05 -23.04
N ARG A 93 7.74 -13.24 -22.58
CA ARG A 93 7.51 -13.68 -21.20
C ARG A 93 8.19 -12.77 -20.19
N VAL A 94 9.43 -12.36 -20.45
CA VAL A 94 10.18 -11.47 -19.56
C VAL A 94 9.58 -10.07 -19.59
N GLU A 95 9.12 -9.58 -20.74
CA GLU A 95 8.46 -8.29 -20.87
C GLU A 95 7.14 -8.25 -20.08
N GLN A 96 6.32 -9.29 -20.17
CA GLN A 96 5.10 -9.43 -19.35
C GLN A 96 5.43 -9.51 -17.85
N GLY A 97 6.50 -10.23 -17.49
CA GLY A 97 7.00 -10.29 -16.12
C GLY A 97 7.41 -8.91 -15.59
N LEU A 98 8.06 -8.11 -16.43
CA LEU A 98 8.45 -6.73 -16.11
C LEU A 98 7.23 -5.85 -15.85
N LYS A 99 6.25 -5.87 -16.77
CA LYS A 99 5.02 -5.08 -16.64
C LYS A 99 4.32 -5.36 -15.31
N ARG A 100 4.17 -6.64 -14.94
CA ARG A 100 3.57 -7.04 -13.66
C ARG A 100 4.37 -6.57 -12.45
N ALA A 101 5.70 -6.66 -12.52
CA ALA A 101 6.57 -6.22 -11.43
C ALA A 101 6.55 -4.69 -11.25
N GLU A 102 6.48 -3.93 -12.34
CA GLU A 102 6.37 -2.47 -12.30
C GLU A 102 5.00 -2.04 -11.73
N SER A 103 3.89 -2.65 -12.15
CA SER A 103 2.57 -2.36 -11.56
C SER A 103 2.53 -2.64 -10.06
N ARG A 104 3.09 -3.77 -9.60
CA ARG A 104 3.15 -4.08 -8.17
C ARG A 104 3.99 -3.07 -7.40
N LEU A 105 5.12 -2.66 -7.96
CA LEU A 105 5.98 -1.66 -7.35
C LEU A 105 5.26 -0.31 -7.21
N GLU A 106 4.50 0.11 -8.22
CA GLU A 106 3.71 1.35 -8.18
C GLU A 106 2.61 1.31 -7.10
N GLU A 107 1.92 0.18 -6.96
CA GLU A 107 0.93 -0.03 -5.90
C GLU A 107 1.58 0.07 -4.51
N ASP A 108 2.69 -0.65 -4.28
CA ASP A 108 3.42 -0.66 -3.01
C ASP A 108 4.01 0.74 -2.68
N GLU A 109 4.54 1.45 -3.67
CA GLU A 109 5.03 2.83 -3.50
C GLU A 109 3.89 3.79 -3.16
N GLY A 110 2.74 3.63 -3.80
CA GLY A 110 1.52 4.38 -3.49
C GLY A 110 1.04 4.14 -2.06
N ASP A 111 1.07 2.90 -1.58
CA ASP A 111 0.68 2.56 -0.21
C ASP A 111 1.64 3.15 0.83
N VAL A 112 2.94 3.05 0.59
CA VAL A 112 3.96 3.68 1.45
C VAL A 112 3.80 5.19 1.50
N ALA A 113 3.50 5.85 0.36
CA ALA A 113 3.29 7.29 0.30
C ALA A 113 2.01 7.75 1.02
N ARG A 114 0.91 7.00 0.88
CA ARG A 114 -0.39 7.32 1.49
C ARG A 114 -0.43 7.07 3.00
N ALA A 115 0.33 6.09 3.50
CA ALA A 115 0.30 5.70 4.89
C ALA A 115 0.54 6.87 5.87
N PRO A 116 1.63 7.66 5.79
CA PRO A 116 1.85 8.80 6.68
C PRO A 116 0.75 9.87 6.63
N GLU A 117 0.17 10.11 5.45
CA GLU A 117 -0.94 11.04 5.30
C GLU A 117 -2.19 10.53 6.02
N MET A 118 -2.53 9.26 5.83
CA MET A 118 -3.64 8.61 6.51
C MET A 118 -3.44 8.63 8.04
N ALA A 119 -2.23 8.34 8.54
CA ALA A 119 -1.91 8.43 9.96
C ALA A 119 -2.19 9.84 10.52
N ARG A 120 -1.79 10.89 9.79
CA ARG A 120 -2.05 12.29 10.21
C ARG A 120 -3.54 12.61 10.24
N VAL A 121 -4.32 12.12 9.28
CA VAL A 121 -5.78 12.30 9.25
C VAL A 121 -6.42 11.62 10.47
N LEU A 122 -6.02 10.37 10.75
CA LEU A 122 -6.49 9.62 11.92
C LEU A 122 -6.11 10.34 13.23
N ALA A 123 -4.88 10.84 13.34
CA ALA A 123 -4.41 11.57 14.51
C ALA A 123 -5.19 12.86 14.75
N ARG A 124 -5.51 13.61 13.68
CA ARG A 124 -6.34 14.83 13.76
C ARG A 124 -7.75 14.49 14.25
N ARG A 125 -8.39 13.50 13.63
CA ARG A 125 -9.73 13.06 14.02
C ARG A 125 -9.78 12.58 15.47
N ARG A 126 -8.78 11.82 15.90
CA ARG A 126 -8.63 11.38 17.29
C ARG A 126 -8.54 12.57 18.25
N LYS A 127 -7.73 13.58 17.92
CA LYS A 127 -7.58 14.79 18.74
C LYS A 127 -8.89 15.58 18.85
N GLU A 128 -9.64 15.70 17.75
CA GLU A 128 -10.97 16.34 17.74
C GLU A 128 -11.94 15.63 18.67
N LEU A 129 -12.06 14.30 18.55
CA LEU A 129 -12.93 13.49 19.39
C LEU A 129 -12.53 13.55 20.87
N GLN A 130 -11.23 13.58 21.15
CA GLN A 130 -10.73 13.70 22.51
C GLN A 130 -11.09 15.06 23.12
N HIS A 131 -11.06 16.14 22.33
CA HIS A 131 -11.51 17.45 22.78
C HIS A 131 -13.02 17.48 23.06
N ILE A 132 -13.83 16.87 22.20
CA ILE A 132 -15.29 16.73 22.40
C ILE A 132 -15.56 15.97 23.69
N LYS A 133 -14.90 14.82 23.89
CA LYS A 133 -15.02 14.02 25.10
C LYS A 133 -14.70 14.83 26.36
N THR A 134 -13.57 15.54 26.38
CA THR A 134 -13.18 16.37 27.53
C THR A 134 -14.23 17.45 27.81
N ARG A 135 -14.77 18.08 26.77
CA ARG A 135 -15.83 19.08 26.91
C ARG A 135 -17.11 18.48 27.50
N GLU A 136 -17.57 17.35 26.99
CA GLU A 136 -18.77 16.67 27.51
C GLU A 136 -18.59 16.21 28.97
N GLU A 137 -17.41 15.72 29.35
CA GLU A 137 -17.09 15.37 30.73
C GLU A 137 -17.17 16.58 31.67
N VAL A 138 -16.65 17.74 31.24
CA VAL A 138 -16.74 19.00 32.00
C VAL A 138 -18.19 19.45 32.14
N GLU A 139 -18.96 19.45 31.05
CA GLU A 139 -20.38 19.82 31.06
C GLU A 139 -21.22 18.87 31.92
N ARG A 140 -20.87 17.58 31.97
CA ARG A 140 -21.53 16.61 32.85
C ARG A 140 -21.23 16.91 34.32
N ARG A 141 -19.97 17.14 34.67
CA ARG A 141 -19.57 17.49 36.05
C ARG A 141 -20.23 18.78 36.54
N LEU A 142 -20.36 19.79 35.67
CA LEU A 142 -21.06 21.03 36.00
C LEU A 142 -22.56 20.80 36.26
N ARG A 143 -23.21 19.95 35.46
CA ARG A 143 -24.61 19.55 35.69
C ARG A 143 -24.80 18.79 37.01
N GLU A 144 -23.93 17.82 37.28
CA GLU A 144 -23.93 17.06 38.55
C GLU A 144 -23.74 18.00 39.76
N ALA A 145 -22.76 18.91 39.70
CA ALA A 145 -22.52 19.89 40.76
C ALA A 145 -23.71 20.84 40.97
N SER A 146 -24.35 21.29 39.89
CA SER A 146 -25.52 22.17 39.96
C SER A 146 -26.73 21.46 40.56
N ALA A 147 -26.94 20.18 40.22
CA ALA A 147 -27.99 19.35 40.83
C ALA A 147 -27.76 19.15 42.33
N LEU A 148 -26.52 18.87 42.76
CA LEU A 148 -26.18 18.75 44.17
C LEU A 148 -26.42 20.05 44.95
N MET A 149 -26.08 21.21 44.38
CA MET A 149 -26.37 22.51 45.02
C MET A 149 -27.88 22.80 45.10
N ALA A 150 -28.66 22.41 44.09
CA ALA A 150 -30.12 22.56 44.11
C ALA A 150 -30.79 21.68 45.18
N HIS A 151 -30.26 20.48 45.43
CA HIS A 151 -30.78 19.56 46.46
C HIS A 151 -30.24 19.83 47.88
N GLY A 152 -29.09 20.51 48.02
CA GLY A 152 -28.50 20.88 49.31
C GLY A 152 -29.22 22.00 50.07
N ASN A 153 -30.12 22.74 49.42
CA ASN A 153 -30.83 23.88 50.02
C ASN A 153 -32.17 23.54 50.70
N PHE A 154 -32.48 22.27 50.96
CA PHE A 154 -33.73 21.85 51.62
C PHE A 154 -33.58 21.41 53.09
N ALA A 155 -32.44 21.66 53.74
CA ALA A 155 -32.18 21.23 55.12
C ALA A 155 -31.74 22.38 56.07
N ALA A 156 -32.24 23.60 55.88
CA ALA A 156 -32.07 24.72 56.81
C ALA A 156 -33.42 25.23 57.32
#